data_AF-A0A2K6LS57-F1
#
_entry.id   AF-A0A2K6LS57-F1
#
_cell.length_a   1.000
_cell.length_b   1.000
_cell.length_c   1.000
_cell.angle_alpha   90.00
_cell.angle_beta   90.00
_cell.angle_gamma   90.00
#
_symmetry.space_group_name_H-M   'P 1'
#
loop_
_entity.id
_entity.type
_entity.pdbx_description
1 polymer ?
#
loop_
_entity_poly.entity_id
_entity_poly.type
_entity_poly.pdbx_seq_one_letter_code
_entity_poly.pdbx_strand_id
1 'polypeptide(L)' 'MPLAKDLLHPSPEEEKRKHKKKRLVQNPNSYFMGVKFFSHEQTVVLCIGCSTVLCQPTGGKVRLTEGCSFRRKQH' A
#
# COMPACT_ATOMS: atom_id res chain seq x y z
N MET A 1 -26.91 2.31 -21.52
CA MET A 1 -25.51 2.35 -22.01
C MET A 1 -25.00 3.76 -21.80
N PRO A 2 -23.93 4.03 -21.02
CA PRO A 2 -23.38 5.38 -20.98
C PRO A 2 -22.88 5.76 -22.38
N LEU A 3 -23.32 6.92 -22.86
CA LEU A 3 -23.23 7.35 -24.26
C LEU A 3 -21.78 7.55 -24.78
N ALA A 4 -20.81 7.74 -23.89
CA ALA A 4 -19.38 7.63 -24.16
C ALA A 4 -18.62 7.59 -22.81
N LYS A 5 -17.55 6.80 -22.71
CA LYS A 5 -16.61 6.88 -21.58
C LYS A 5 -15.39 7.68 -22.01
N ASP A 6 -15.03 8.70 -21.24
CA ASP A 6 -13.75 9.39 -21.42
C ASP A 6 -12.61 8.45 -21.06
N LEU A 7 -11.76 8.14 -22.03
CA LEU A 7 -10.61 7.25 -21.88
C LEU A 7 -9.33 8.00 -21.47
N LEU A 8 -9.27 9.31 -21.75
CA LEU A 8 -8.09 10.14 -21.52
C LEU A 8 -8.10 10.74 -20.12
N HIS A 9 -9.27 11.07 -19.58
CA HIS A 9 -9.42 11.67 -18.25
C HIS A 9 -10.41 10.88 -17.37
N PRO A 10 -10.09 9.63 -17.02
CA PRO A 10 -10.92 8.86 -16.09
C PRO A 10 -10.94 9.51 -14.69
N SER A 11 -12.01 9.27 -13.93
CA SER A 11 -12.05 9.78 -12.56
C SER A 11 -11.05 9.05 -11.65
N PRO A 12 -10.50 9.71 -10.61
CA PRO A 12 -9.55 9.08 -9.68
C PRO A 12 -10.13 7.83 -8.98
N GLU A 13 -11.43 7.82 -8.74
CA GLU A 13 -12.15 6.70 -8.13
C GLU A 13 -12.20 5.49 -9.04
N GLU A 14 -12.48 5.71 -10.34
CA GLU A 14 -12.48 4.65 -11.35
C GLU A 14 -11.09 4.07 -11.54
N GLU A 15 -10.04 4.89 -11.57
CA GLU A 15 -8.66 4.41 -11.63
C GLU A 15 -8.24 3.60 -10.39
N LYS A 16 -8.69 4.01 -9.20
CA LYS A 16 -8.37 3.30 -7.95
C LYS A 16 -9.01 1.90 -7.92
N ARG A 17 -10.19 1.73 -8.51
CA ARG A 17 -10.89 0.43 -8.62
C ARG A 17 -10.24 -0.51 -9.64
N LYS A 18 -9.53 0.03 -10.65
CA LYS A 18 -8.81 -0.79 -11.63
C LYS A 18 -7.62 -1.51 -10.99
N HIS A 19 -7.30 -2.70 -11.51
CA HIS A 19 -6.07 -3.39 -11.17
C HIS A 19 -4.85 -2.53 -11.51
N LYS A 20 -3.78 -2.59 -10.70
CA LYS A 20 -2.59 -1.73 -10.81
C LYS A 20 -1.95 -1.69 -12.22
N LYS A 21 -1.97 -2.79 -12.97
CA LYS A 21 -1.47 -2.87 -14.36
C LYS A 21 -2.45 -2.37 -15.44
N LYS A 22 -3.72 -2.17 -15.09
CA LYS A 22 -4.81 -1.75 -16.00
C LYS A 22 -5.24 -0.29 -15.83
N ARG A 23 -4.52 0.47 -15.00
CA ARG A 23 -4.69 1.94 -14.88
C ARG A 23 -4.20 2.63 -16.15
N LEU A 24 -4.60 3.89 -16.37
CA LEU A 24 -4.11 4.67 -17.51
C LEU A 24 -2.59 4.77 -17.46
N VAL A 25 -2.05 5.06 -16.27
CA VAL A 25 -0.64 4.94 -15.94
C VAL A 25 -0.46 3.92 -14.83
N GLN A 26 0.42 2.94 -15.03
CA GLN A 26 0.66 1.89 -14.05
C GLN A 26 1.40 2.46 -12.83
N ASN A 27 0.89 2.18 -11.64
CA ASN A 27 1.57 2.51 -10.38
C ASN A 27 1.30 1.42 -9.32
N PRO A 28 2.22 1.24 -8.36
CA PRO A 28 2.06 0.22 -7.32
C PRO A 28 0.96 0.60 -6.31
N ASN A 29 0.36 -0.42 -5.68
CA ASN A 29 -0.55 -0.24 -4.54
C ASN A 29 0.16 -0.22 -3.17
N SER A 30 1.45 -0.55 -3.16
CA SER A 30 2.30 -0.65 -1.98
C SER A 30 2.90 0.71 -1.61
N TYR A 31 3.24 0.90 -0.34
CA TYR A 31 3.81 2.15 0.17
C TYR A 31 4.78 1.90 1.33
N PHE A 32 5.61 2.90 1.63
CA PHE A 32 6.44 2.89 2.83
C PHE A 32 5.69 3.45 4.04
N MET A 33 5.94 2.84 5.20
CA MET A 33 5.39 3.17 6.51
C MET A 33 6.54 3.59 7.43
N GLY A 34 6.44 4.76 8.05
CA GLY A 34 7.37 5.21 9.10
C GLY A 34 8.86 5.13 8.73
N VAL A 35 9.67 4.63 9.66
CA VAL A 35 11.16 4.68 9.67
C VAL A 35 11.84 3.61 8.80
N LYS A 36 11.24 3.27 7.63
CA LYS A 36 11.74 2.32 6.59
C LYS A 36 11.01 0.96 6.50
N PHE A 37 9.73 0.87 6.86
CA PHE A 37 8.95 -0.35 6.66
C PHE A 37 8.18 -0.31 5.34
N PHE A 38 8.09 -1.41 4.61
CA PHE A 38 7.33 -1.54 3.37
C PHE A 38 6.00 -2.28 3.62
N SER A 39 4.90 -1.79 3.03
CA SER A 39 3.56 -2.29 3.34
C SER A 39 3.28 -3.75 2.94
N HIS A 40 4.18 -4.39 2.18
CA HIS A 40 4.10 -5.79 1.74
C HIS A 40 5.39 -6.55 2.05
N GLU A 41 6.01 -6.30 3.20
CA GLU A 41 7.18 -7.04 3.66
C GLU A 41 6.93 -8.54 3.74
N GLN A 42 7.92 -9.33 3.28
CA GLN A 42 7.91 -10.79 3.35
C GLN A 42 8.56 -11.30 4.65
N THR A 43 9.31 -10.45 5.33
CA THR A 43 10.02 -10.78 6.56
C THR A 43 9.34 -10.13 7.77
N VAL A 44 9.47 -10.78 8.92
CA VAL A 44 9.10 -10.17 10.21
C VAL A 44 10.04 -8.99 10.46
N VAL A 45 9.50 -7.83 10.81
CA VAL A 45 10.33 -6.65 11.09
C VAL A 45 10.32 -6.32 12.58
N LEU A 46 11.52 -6.14 13.12
CA LEU A 46 11.75 -5.88 14.54
C LEU A 46 12.18 -4.44 14.78
N CYS A 47 11.78 -3.92 15.94
CA CYS A 47 12.28 -2.68 16.50
C CYS A 47 13.71 -2.87 17.02
N ILE A 48 14.68 -2.08 16.53
CA ILE A 48 16.08 -2.17 16.99
C ILE A 48 16.23 -1.76 18.47
N GLY A 49 15.47 -0.76 18.92
CA GLY A 49 15.58 -0.23 20.28
C GLY A 49 14.82 -1.00 21.35
N CYS A 50 13.85 -1.83 20.94
CA CYS A 50 12.92 -2.49 21.85
C CYS A 50 12.79 -4.00 21.62
N SER A 51 13.45 -4.54 20.58
CA SER A 51 13.43 -5.96 20.19
C SER A 51 12.03 -6.57 19.99
N THR A 52 11.00 -5.74 19.92
CA THR A 52 9.62 -6.16 19.69
C THR A 52 9.35 -6.33 18.20
N VAL A 53 8.48 -7.27 17.87
CA VAL A 53 7.95 -7.44 16.51
C VAL A 53 6.99 -6.29 16.21
N LEU A 54 7.25 -5.56 15.13
CA LEU A 54 6.43 -4.43 14.69
C LEU A 54 5.35 -4.86 13.69
N CYS A 55 5.70 -5.80 12.80
CA CYS A 55 4.79 -6.33 11.81
C CYS A 55 5.13 -7.78 11.43
N GLN A 56 4.11 -8.53 11.02
CA GLN A 56 4.20 -9.92 10.58
C GLN A 56 3.79 -10.07 9.10
N PRO A 57 4.59 -10.80 8.30
CA PRO A 57 4.31 -10.97 6.88
C PRO A 57 3.00 -11.72 6.66
N THR A 58 2.27 -11.32 5.64
CA THR A 58 1.08 -12.02 5.16
C THR A 58 1.15 -12.15 3.64
N GLY A 59 0.20 -12.85 3.01
CA GLY A 59 0.08 -12.87 1.54
C GLY A 59 -0.26 -11.50 0.91
N GLY A 60 -0.59 -10.51 1.72
CA GLY A 60 -0.97 -9.16 1.31
C GLY A 60 -0.23 -8.11 2.12
N LYS A 61 -0.99 -7.17 2.70
CA LYS A 61 -0.39 -6.14 3.56
C LYS A 61 0.07 -6.75 4.88
N VAL A 62 1.20 -6.28 5.38
CA VAL A 62 1.76 -6.74 6.67
C VAL A 62 0.75 -6.54 7.79
N ARG A 63 0.64 -7.49 8.71
CA ARG A 63 -0.17 -7.36 9.92
C ARG A 63 0.64 -6.62 10.97
N LEU A 64 0.16 -5.47 11.44
CA LEU A 64 0.83 -4.71 12.50
C LEU A 64 0.55 -5.36 13.86
N THR A 65 1.54 -5.29 14.75
CA THR A 65 1.36 -5.68 16.15
C THR A 65 0.41 -4.69 16.85
N GLU A 66 -0.40 -5.20 17.78
CA GLU A 66 -1.30 -4.36 18.57
C GLU A 66 -0.53 -3.25 19.31
N GLY A 67 -1.10 -2.04 19.36
CA GLY A 67 -0.45 -0.87 19.94
C GLY A 67 0.62 -0.20 19.06
N CYS A 68 1.00 -0.78 17.92
CA CYS A 68 1.92 -0.12 16.99
C CYS A 68 1.19 0.90 16.10
N SER A 69 1.68 2.14 16.09
CA SER A 69 1.19 3.18 15.18
C SER A 69 2.14 3.36 13.99
N PHE A 70 1.59 3.72 12.83
CA PHE A 70 2.41 4.02 11.65
C PHE A 70 1.83 5.21 10.89
N ARG A 71 2.72 5.95 10.23
CA ARG A 71 2.36 7.00 9.27
C ARG A 71 2.81 6.56 7.88
N ARG A 72 1.91 6.65 6.89
CA ARG A 72 2.29 6.48 5.49
C ARG A 72 3.25 7.59 5.09
N LYS A 73 4.45 7.24 4.61
CA LYS A 73 5.33 8.23 4.00
C LYS A 73 4.75 8.64 2.65
N GLN A 74 4.61 9.94 2.44
CA GLN A 74 4.36 10.49 1.12
C GLN A 74 5.71 10.63 0.43
N HIS A 75 5.82 9.99 -0.73
CA HIS A 75 6.81 10.24 -1.76
C HIS A 75 6.01 10.47 -3.04
#